data_AF-A0A1Q7QHX8-F1
#
_entry.id   AF-A0A1Q7QHX8-F1
#
_cell.length_a   1.000
_cell.length_b   1.000
_cell.length_c   1.000
_cell.angle_alpha   90.00
_cell.angle_beta   90.00
_cell.angle_gamma   90.00
#
_symmetry.space_group_name_H-M   'P 1'
#
loop_
_entity.id
_entity.type
_entity.pdbx_description
1 polymer ?
#
loop_
_entity_poly.entity_id
_entity_poly.type
_entity_poly.pdbx_seq_one_letter_code
_entity_poly.pdbx_strand_id
1 'polypeptide(L)'
;MSLSDAAPQGDRSKATWDLRDGDRPTIFVELPDRRAVEALRALFLGLALTGQSTAVGEQPGTELKGMTGLDLVLAKAPAARSAVQRILDLFRFTEDPRKHLLRVDDSPKYRWTCTADEWRTSAELLEPFLEDRSGHQYLTDEEVDDALVEVSYHEVRNTT
;
A
#
# COMPACT_ATOMS: atom_id res chain seq x y z
N MET A 1 -32.10 -27.71 18.93
CA MET A 1 -31.80 -26.29 19.20
C MET A 1 -30.35 -26.08 18.81
N SER A 2 -30.13 -25.22 17.81
CA SER A 2 -28.83 -25.01 17.16
C SER A 2 -27.83 -24.32 18.08
N LEU A 3 -26.65 -24.93 18.24
CA LEU A 3 -25.45 -24.23 18.68
C LEU A 3 -24.96 -23.43 17.47
N SER A 4 -24.95 -22.10 17.59
CA SER A 4 -24.43 -21.20 16.56
C SER A 4 -22.97 -21.51 16.28
N ASP A 5 -22.64 -21.67 15.00
CA ASP A 5 -21.29 -21.56 14.46
C ASP A 5 -20.74 -20.17 14.82
N ALA A 6 -19.84 -20.13 15.80
CA ALA A 6 -18.95 -19.00 15.97
C ALA A 6 -17.95 -19.06 14.80
N ALA A 7 -18.14 -18.21 13.80
CA ALA A 7 -17.15 -17.98 12.76
C ALA A 7 -15.78 -17.70 13.40
N PRO A 8 -14.67 -18.20 12.85
CA PRO A 8 -13.35 -17.95 13.40
C PRO A 8 -13.13 -16.44 13.42
N GLN A 9 -13.00 -15.86 14.62
CA GLN A 9 -12.53 -14.50 14.78
C GLN A 9 -11.10 -14.47 14.25
N GLY A 10 -10.97 -14.04 12.99
CA GLY A 10 -9.68 -13.79 12.36
C GLY A 10 -8.81 -12.96 13.30
N ASP A 11 -7.54 -13.31 13.35
CA ASP A 11 -6.51 -12.64 14.13
C ASP A 11 -6.63 -11.12 14.00
N ARG A 12 -7.21 -10.48 15.03
CA ARG A 12 -7.61 -9.07 15.05
C ARG A 12 -6.42 -8.10 15.04
N SER A 13 -5.20 -8.62 14.96
CA SER A 13 -3.96 -7.86 14.89
C SER A 13 -3.48 -7.58 13.47
N LYS A 14 -4.20 -8.05 12.45
CA LYS A 14 -3.78 -7.98 11.05
C LYS A 14 -4.20 -6.69 10.35
N ALA A 15 -3.27 -6.04 9.66
CA ALA A 15 -3.59 -5.03 8.66
C ALA A 15 -4.25 -5.70 7.45
N THR A 16 -5.44 -5.24 7.07
CA THR A 16 -6.18 -5.79 5.92
C THR A 16 -6.06 -4.84 4.74
N TRP A 17 -5.64 -5.34 3.58
CA TRP A 17 -5.57 -4.61 2.32
C TRP A 17 -6.66 -5.15 1.37
N ASP A 18 -7.73 -4.41 1.21
CA ASP A 18 -8.93 -4.80 0.47
C ASP A 18 -9.02 -4.02 -0.85
N LEU A 19 -8.85 -4.72 -1.98
CA LEU A 19 -9.07 -4.14 -3.30
C LEU A 19 -10.57 -4.12 -3.60
N ARG A 20 -11.08 -2.91 -3.79
CA ARG A 20 -12.42 -2.66 -4.34
C ARG A 20 -12.27 -2.28 -5.81
N ASP A 21 -12.36 -3.28 -6.67
CA ASP A 21 -12.25 -3.14 -8.13
C ASP A 21 -13.58 -2.59 -8.67
N GLY A 22 -13.57 -1.31 -9.06
CA GLY A 22 -14.71 -0.58 -9.63
C GLY A 22 -14.20 0.44 -10.65
N ASP A 23 -15.04 1.37 -11.09
CA ASP A 23 -14.65 2.39 -12.10
C ASP A 23 -13.42 3.22 -11.69
N ARG A 24 -13.21 3.36 -10.37
CA ARG A 24 -11.99 3.89 -9.75
C ARG A 24 -11.49 2.90 -8.69
N PRO A 25 -10.52 2.03 -9.02
CA PRO A 25 -10.03 1.04 -8.08
C PRO A 25 -9.47 1.69 -6.81
N THR A 26 -9.82 1.14 -5.66
CA THR A 26 -9.30 1.59 -4.35
C THR A 26 -8.79 0.41 -3.56
N ILE A 27 -7.57 0.52 -3.04
CA ILE A 27 -6.98 -0.39 -2.08
C ILE A 27 -7.18 0.22 -0.69
N PHE A 28 -8.14 -0.32 0.06
CA PHE A 28 -8.43 0.11 1.42
C PHE A 28 -7.56 -0.64 2.42
N VAL A 29 -6.84 0.08 3.27
CA VAL A 29 -5.94 -0.48 4.29
C VAL A 29 -6.54 -0.25 5.67
N GLU A 30 -7.11 -1.30 6.26
CA GLU A 30 -7.66 -1.24 7.61
C GLU A 30 -6.57 -1.59 8.63
N LEU A 31 -6.28 -0.63 9.52
CA LEU A 31 -5.35 -0.79 10.63
C LEU A 31 -6.15 -0.99 11.93
N PRO A 32 -6.18 -2.21 12.49
CA PRO A 32 -7.06 -2.50 13.64
C PRO A 32 -6.57 -1.89 14.95
N ASP A 33 -5.27 -1.68 15.09
CA ASP A 33 -4.64 -1.16 16.30
C ASP A 33 -3.35 -0.41 15.99
N ARG A 34 -2.80 0.25 17.02
CA ARG A 34 -1.55 0.99 16.94
C ARG A 34 -0.36 0.14 16.46
N ARG A 35 -0.34 -1.17 16.75
CA ARG A 35 0.75 -2.05 16.33
C ARG A 35 0.73 -2.24 14.82
N ALA A 36 -0.44 -2.32 14.20
CA ALA A 36 -0.59 -2.35 12.76
C ALA A 36 -0.10 -1.03 12.11
N VAL A 37 -0.37 0.13 12.74
CA VAL A 37 0.19 1.42 12.31
C VAL A 37 1.71 1.42 12.38
N GLU A 38 2.28 0.98 13.51
CA GLU A 38 3.73 0.88 13.70
C GLU A 38 4.38 -0.06 12.68
N ALA A 39 3.75 -1.19 12.38
CA ALA A 39 4.22 -2.16 11.39
C ALA A 39 4.21 -1.58 9.98
N LEU A 40 3.12 -0.91 9.57
CA LEU A 40 3.04 -0.27 8.26
C LEU A 40 4.06 0.87 8.12
N ARG A 41 4.21 1.69 9.16
CA ARG A 41 5.23 2.75 9.19
C ARG A 41 6.65 2.16 9.09
N ALA A 42 6.93 1.10 9.85
CA ALA A 42 8.22 0.42 9.81
C ALA A 42 8.51 -0.21 8.43
N LEU A 43 7.48 -0.73 7.74
CA LEU A 43 7.59 -1.23 6.37
C LEU A 43 8.06 -0.13 5.41
N PHE A 44 7.42 1.03 5.44
CA PHE A 44 7.80 2.18 4.60
C PHE A 44 9.21 2.70 4.93
N LEU A 45 9.55 2.83 6.21
CA LEU A 45 10.91 3.25 6.61
C LEU A 45 11.96 2.21 6.23
N GLY A 46 11.65 0.91 6.35
CA GLY A 46 12.51 -0.19 5.93
C GLY A 46 12.80 -0.15 4.43
N LEU A 47 11.78 0.11 3.60
CA LEU A 47 11.93 0.33 2.16
C LEU A 47 12.85 1.51 1.86
N ALA A 48 12.66 2.65 2.54
CA ALA A 48 13.48 3.84 2.36
C ALA A 48 14.94 3.66 2.78
N LEU A 49 15.21 2.82 3.78
CA LEU A 49 16.54 2.60 4.34
C LEU A 49 17.33 1.50 3.62
N THR A 50 16.67 0.38 3.32
CA THR A 50 17.33 -0.83 2.80
C THR A 50 17.23 -0.94 1.27
N GLY A 51 16.23 -0.32 0.68
CA GLY A 51 15.89 -0.47 -0.75
C GLY A 51 15.47 -1.89 -1.15
N GLN A 52 15.25 -2.79 -0.19
CA GLN A 52 14.76 -4.13 -0.48
C GLN A 52 13.28 -4.05 -0.82
N SER A 53 12.94 -4.37 -2.07
CA SER A 53 11.54 -4.50 -2.49
C SER A 53 10.88 -5.66 -1.75
N THR A 54 9.57 -5.55 -1.51
CA THR A 54 8.84 -6.55 -0.73
C THR A 54 7.41 -6.71 -1.19
N ALA A 55 6.86 -7.91 -1.05
CA ALA A 55 5.46 -8.19 -1.30
C ALA A 55 4.65 -8.03 0.00
N VAL A 56 3.61 -7.20 -0.04
CA VAL A 56 2.75 -6.91 1.12
C VAL A 56 2.09 -8.19 1.65
N GLY A 57 1.64 -9.08 0.76
CA GLY A 57 1.04 -10.37 1.15
C GLY A 57 1.98 -11.34 1.86
N GLU A 58 3.30 -11.12 1.82
CA GLU A 58 4.31 -11.92 2.52
C GLU A 58 4.68 -11.32 3.88
N GLN A 59 4.20 -10.10 4.20
CA GLN A 59 4.49 -9.45 5.47
C GLN A 59 3.71 -10.10 6.62
N PRO A 60 4.36 -10.40 7.76
CA PRO A 60 3.67 -10.87 8.96
C PRO A 60 2.57 -9.90 9.37
N GLY A 61 1.42 -10.44 9.79
CA GLY A 61 0.30 -9.60 10.24
C GLY A 61 -0.43 -8.88 9.11
N THR A 62 -0.34 -9.36 7.86
CA THR A 62 -1.04 -8.77 6.72
C THR A 62 -2.03 -9.74 6.09
N GLU A 63 -3.17 -9.23 5.62
CA GLU A 63 -4.16 -9.96 4.83
C GLU A 63 -4.46 -9.19 3.55
N LEU A 64 -4.46 -9.89 2.40
CA LEU A 64 -4.88 -9.33 1.11
C LEU A 64 -6.29 -9.85 0.76
N LYS A 65 -7.19 -8.96 0.35
CA LYS A 65 -8.54 -9.27 -0.14
C LYS A 65 -8.76 -8.63 -1.50
N GLY A 66 -9.43 -9.35 -2.40
CA GLY A 66 -9.71 -8.87 -3.76
C GLY A 66 -8.48 -8.75 -4.69
N MET A 67 -7.26 -8.91 -4.18
CA MET A 67 -6.01 -8.80 -4.94
C MET A 67 -5.14 -10.05 -4.81
N THR A 68 -4.35 -10.34 -5.84
CA THR A 68 -3.40 -11.46 -5.85
C THR A 68 -2.00 -11.06 -5.38
N GLY A 69 -1.70 -9.76 -5.32
CA GLY A 69 -0.45 -9.27 -4.77
C GLY A 69 -0.30 -7.75 -4.87
N LEU A 70 0.56 -7.21 -4.01
CA LEU A 70 1.00 -5.83 -4.01
C LEU A 70 2.50 -5.81 -3.72
N ASP A 71 3.30 -5.42 -4.71
CA ASP A 71 4.76 -5.31 -4.59
C ASP A 71 5.12 -3.85 -4.27
N LEU A 72 5.80 -3.60 -3.15
CA LEU A 72 6.38 -2.31 -2.81
C LEU A 72 7.84 -2.26 -3.28
N VAL A 73 8.17 -1.29 -4.12
CA VAL A 73 9.44 -1.23 -4.85
C VAL A 73 10.10 0.12 -4.63
N LEU A 74 11.40 0.11 -4.32
CA LEU A 74 12.19 1.33 -4.32
C LEU A 74 12.50 1.73 -5.78
N ALA A 75 12.09 2.93 -6.17
CA ALA A 75 12.50 3.55 -7.41
C ALA A 75 14.02 3.61 -7.43
N LYS A 76 14.66 3.01 -8.44
CA LYS A 76 16.10 3.18 -8.63
C LYS A 76 16.33 4.66 -8.84
N ALA A 77 17.15 5.27 -7.98
CA ALA A 77 17.69 6.59 -8.28
C ALA A 77 18.21 6.54 -9.72
N PRO A 78 17.92 7.55 -10.56
CA PRO A 78 18.58 7.64 -11.85
C PRO A 78 20.06 7.75 -11.53
N ALA A 79 20.76 6.60 -11.55
CA ALA A 79 22.21 6.58 -11.44
C ALA A 79 22.71 7.62 -12.42
N ALA A 80 23.79 8.34 -12.10
CA ALA A 80 24.40 9.32 -12.99
C ALA A 80 24.67 8.65 -14.35
N ARG A 81 23.68 8.71 -15.22
CA ARG A 81 23.56 7.94 -16.46
C ARG A 81 23.21 8.96 -17.51
N SER A 82 23.74 8.71 -18.69
CA SER A 82 23.50 9.53 -19.87
C SER A 82 22.00 9.80 -20.03
N ALA A 83 21.65 10.98 -20.55
CA ALA A 83 20.26 11.36 -20.78
C ALA A 83 19.47 10.27 -21.53
N VAL A 84 20.14 9.53 -22.42
CA VAL A 84 19.58 8.42 -23.19
C VAL A 84 19.13 7.25 -22.29
N GLN A 85 19.91 6.85 -21.30
CA GLN A 85 19.53 5.74 -20.42
C GLN A 85 18.43 6.15 -19.44
N ARG A 86 18.36 7.43 -19.04
CA ARG A 86 17.22 7.97 -18.28
C ARG A 86 15.93 7.89 -19.09
N ILE A 87 15.98 8.25 -20.37
CA ILE A 87 14.85 8.14 -21.30
C ILE A 87 14.44 6.66 -21.47
N LEU A 88 15.39 5.75 -21.67
CA LEU A 88 15.08 4.32 -21.84
C LEU A 88 14.57 3.63 -20.57
N ASP A 89 15.06 4.02 -19.39
CA ASP A 89 14.58 3.47 -18.11
C ASP A 89 13.19 4.04 -17.75
N LEU A 90 12.90 5.30 -18.14
CA LEU A 90 11.55 5.90 -18.10
C LEU A 90 10.54 5.07 -18.91
N PHE A 91 10.92 4.64 -20.12
CA PHE A 91 10.06 3.82 -20.98
C PHE A 91 9.94 2.34 -20.55
N ARG A 92 10.76 1.86 -19.60
CA ARG A 92 10.79 0.43 -19.24
C ARG A 92 9.92 0.04 -18.06
N PHE A 93 9.38 1.00 -17.30
CA PHE A 93 8.63 0.67 -16.08
C PHE A 93 7.31 1.40 -15.87
N THR A 94 7.04 2.53 -16.54
CA THR A 94 5.74 3.23 -16.51
C THR A 94 5.54 4.00 -17.84
N GLU A 95 4.35 3.98 -18.44
CA GLU A 95 4.02 4.90 -19.55
C GLU A 95 3.91 6.37 -19.07
N ASP A 96 3.77 6.59 -17.75
CA ASP A 96 3.73 7.90 -17.11
C ASP A 96 4.63 7.95 -15.86
N PRO A 97 5.68 8.79 -15.83
CA PRO A 97 6.58 8.90 -14.67
C PRO A 97 5.95 9.49 -13.42
N ARG A 98 4.70 9.97 -13.50
CA ARG A 98 3.95 10.50 -12.36
C ARG A 98 3.23 9.41 -11.58
N LYS A 99 3.01 8.23 -12.18
CA LYS A 99 2.34 7.11 -11.51
C LYS A 99 3.30 6.39 -10.59
N HIS A 100 2.88 6.23 -9.35
CA HIS A 100 3.56 5.44 -8.33
C HIS A 100 2.96 4.04 -8.24
N LEU A 101 1.64 3.89 -8.38
CA LEU A 101 0.94 2.63 -8.27
C LEU A 101 0.35 2.19 -9.61
N LEU A 102 0.84 1.05 -10.10
CA LEU A 102 0.42 0.45 -11.36
C LEU A 102 -0.26 -0.89 -11.15
N ARG A 103 -1.29 -1.17 -11.96
CA ARG A 103 -1.82 -2.53 -12.15
C ARG A 103 -0.86 -3.32 -13.05
N VAL A 104 -0.57 -4.56 -12.66
CA VAL A 104 0.33 -5.45 -13.39
C VAL A 104 -0.51 -6.40 -14.26
N ASP A 105 -0.40 -6.19 -15.57
CA ASP A 105 -1.20 -6.88 -16.59
C ASP A 105 -2.72 -6.74 -16.31
N ASP A 106 -3.54 -7.63 -16.87
CA ASP A 106 -4.99 -7.68 -16.60
C ASP A 106 -5.34 -8.34 -15.25
N SER A 107 -4.34 -8.56 -14.39
CA SER A 107 -4.52 -9.22 -13.09
C SER A 107 -4.81 -8.22 -11.98
N PRO A 108 -5.47 -8.60 -10.87
CA PRO A 108 -5.63 -7.74 -9.69
C PRO A 108 -4.35 -7.77 -8.85
N LYS A 109 -3.20 -7.55 -9.50
CA LYS A 109 -1.88 -7.42 -8.89
C LYS A 109 -1.39 -5.99 -9.13
N TYR A 110 -0.78 -5.40 -8.11
CA TYR A 110 -0.27 -4.03 -8.20
C TYR A 110 1.22 -3.97 -7.88
N ARG A 111 1.88 -2.95 -8.43
CA ARG A 111 3.24 -2.55 -8.10
C ARG A 111 3.24 -1.09 -7.69
N TRP A 112 3.67 -0.82 -6.46
CA TRP A 112 3.84 0.51 -5.92
C TRP A 112 5.33 0.88 -5.89
N THR A 113 5.73 1.84 -6.71
CA THR A 113 7.11 2.27 -6.86
C THR A 113 7.26 3.71 -6.37
N CYS A 114 8.06 3.91 -5.32
CA CYS A 114 8.38 5.25 -4.81
C CYS A 114 9.88 5.37 -4.54
N THR A 115 10.38 6.60 -4.54
CA THR A 115 11.71 6.97 -4.05
C THR A 115 11.83 6.79 -2.54
N ALA A 116 13.05 6.83 -2.03
CA ALA A 116 13.29 6.72 -0.58
C ALA A 116 12.64 7.86 0.20
N ASP A 117 12.61 9.08 -0.36
CA ASP A 117 11.99 10.25 0.29
C ASP A 117 10.47 10.11 0.30
N GLU A 118 9.86 9.68 -0.80
CA GLU A 118 8.41 9.42 -0.85
C GLU A 118 7.99 8.32 0.13
N TRP A 119 8.78 7.24 0.28
CA TRP A 119 8.51 6.24 1.32
C TRP A 119 8.60 6.81 2.73
N ARG A 120 9.54 7.74 3.00
CA ARG A 120 9.59 8.44 4.29
C ARG A 120 8.37 9.33 4.50
N THR A 121 7.95 10.06 3.46
CA THR A 121 6.73 10.88 3.51
C THR A 121 5.50 10.01 3.80
N SER A 122 5.35 8.85 3.13
CA SER A 122 4.25 7.92 3.44
C SER A 122 4.29 7.41 4.89
N ALA A 123 5.49 7.23 5.46
CA ALA A 123 5.63 6.87 6.88
C ALA A 123 5.25 8.02 7.84
N GLU A 124 5.58 9.27 7.48
CA GLU A 124 5.24 10.47 8.24
C GLU A 124 3.72 10.73 8.24
N LEU A 125 3.03 10.45 7.12
CA LEU A 125 1.57 10.58 7.02
C LEU A 125 0.81 9.68 8.00
N LEU A 126 1.45 8.63 8.55
CA LEU A 126 0.85 7.74 9.56
C LEU A 126 1.05 8.22 11.00
N GLU A 127 1.85 9.28 11.24
CA GLU A 127 2.12 9.78 12.59
C GLU A 127 0.88 10.21 13.38
N PRO A 128 -0.15 10.85 12.77
CA PRO A 128 -1.40 11.14 13.48
C PRO A 128 -2.05 9.90 14.11
N PHE A 129 -1.98 8.74 13.44
CA PHE A 129 -2.54 7.48 13.96
C PHE A 129 -1.72 6.93 15.13
N LEU A 130 -0.41 7.21 15.20
CA LEU A 130 0.44 6.91 16.36
C LEU A 130 0.20 7.84 17.54
N GLU A 131 -0.53 8.93 17.36
CA GLU A 131 -1.05 9.78 18.43
C GLU A 131 -2.48 9.39 18.83
N ASP A 132 -2.91 8.18 18.46
CA ASP A 132 -4.25 7.61 18.69
C ASP A 132 -5.39 8.46 18.09
N ARG A 133 -5.11 9.27 17.06
CA ARG A 133 -6.14 10.00 16.32
C ARG A 133 -6.78 9.08 15.29
N SER A 134 -8.08 8.84 15.39
CA SER A 134 -8.83 8.07 14.38
C SER A 134 -8.99 8.86 13.08
N GLY A 135 -9.14 8.15 11.95
CA GLY A 135 -9.44 8.79 10.68
C GLY A 135 -8.96 8.00 9.47
N HIS A 136 -8.90 8.72 8.34
CA HIS A 136 -8.42 8.21 7.07
C HIS A 136 -7.25 9.02 6.53
N GLN A 137 -6.36 8.37 5.79
CA GLN A 137 -5.24 9.01 5.11
C GLN A 137 -5.03 8.41 3.72
N TYR A 138 -4.99 9.26 2.70
CA TYR A 138 -4.68 8.88 1.33
C TYR A 138 -3.16 8.84 1.13
N LEU A 139 -2.65 7.81 0.48
CA LEU A 139 -1.23 7.63 0.20
C LEU A 139 -0.86 7.67 -1.28
N THR A 140 -1.87 7.61 -2.17
CA THR A 140 -1.72 7.78 -3.62
C THR A 140 -2.80 8.73 -4.15
N ASP A 141 -2.76 9.04 -5.44
CA ASP A 141 -3.70 9.98 -6.08
C ASP A 141 -4.58 9.24 -7.11
N GLU A 142 -5.91 9.30 -6.94
CA GLU A 142 -6.86 8.62 -7.84
C GLU A 142 -6.87 9.18 -9.27
N GLU A 143 -6.40 10.40 -9.49
CA GLU A 143 -6.33 11.01 -10.83
C GLU A 143 -5.08 10.59 -11.60
N VAL A 144 -4.07 10.08 -10.89
CA VAL A 144 -2.77 9.73 -11.44
C VAL A 144 -2.59 8.22 -11.46
N ASP A 145 -2.77 7.56 -10.32
CA ASP A 145 -2.46 6.15 -10.13
C ASP A 145 -3.56 5.21 -10.63
N ASP A 146 -3.20 3.95 -10.88
CA ASP A 146 -4.19 2.94 -11.32
C ASP A 146 -5.14 2.52 -10.18
N ALA A 147 -4.80 2.87 -8.93
CA ALA A 147 -5.67 2.75 -7.78
C ALA A 147 -5.36 3.80 -6.71
N LEU A 148 -6.38 4.17 -5.93
CA LEU A 148 -6.20 4.95 -4.70
C LEU A 148 -5.80 4.02 -3.54
N VAL A 149 -4.83 4.41 -2.72
CA VAL A 149 -4.52 3.75 -1.45
C VAL A 149 -5.04 4.62 -0.33
N GLU A 150 -6.02 4.09 0.39
CA GLU A 150 -6.66 4.77 1.52
C GLU A 150 -6.45 3.95 2.78
N VAL A 151 -5.78 4.54 3.78
CA VAL A 151 -5.56 3.93 5.09
C VAL A 151 -6.64 4.39 6.05
N SER A 152 -7.18 3.47 6.85
CA SER A 152 -8.14 3.73 7.92
C SER A 152 -7.62 3.24 9.26
N TYR A 153 -7.78 4.05 10.30
CA TYR A 153 -7.45 3.70 11.68
C TYR A 153 -8.62 4.01 12.62
N HIS A 154 -9.11 2.99 13.32
CA HIS A 154 -10.27 3.05 14.24
C HIS A 154 -11.58 3.61 13.66
N GLU A 155 -11.68 3.72 12.34
CA GLU A 155 -12.94 4.01 11.63
C GLU A 155 -13.37 2.78 10.84
N VAL A 156 -14.39 2.08 11.37
CA VAL A 156 -15.10 1.05 10.60
C VAL A 156 -16.03 1.80 9.64
N ARG A 157 -15.68 1.85 8.36
CA ARG A 157 -16.62 2.33 7.36
C ARG A 157 -17.77 1.33 7.29
N ASN A 158 -18.97 1.77 7.66
CA ASN A 158 -20.21 1.03 7.41
C ASN A 158 -20.33 0.80 5.90
N THR A 159 -19.90 -0.37 5.43
CA THR A 159 -20.26 -0.87 4.11
C THR A 159 -21.76 -1.12 4.11
N THR A 160 -22.51 -0.26 3.42
CA THR A 160 -23.92 -0.49 3.07
C THR A 160 -23.96 -1.16 1.70
#